data_AF-A0A2V9WB81-F1
#
_entry.id   AF-A0A2V9WB81-F1
#
_cell.length_a   1.000
_cell.length_b   1.000
_cell.length_c   1.000
_cell.angle_alpha   90.00
_cell.angle_beta   90.00
_cell.angle_gamma   90.00
#
_symmetry.space_group_name_H-M   'P 1'
#
loop_
_entity.id
_entity.type
_entity.pdbx_description
1 polymer ?
#
loop_
_entity_poly.entity_id
_entity_poly.type
_entity_poly.pdbx_seq_one_letter_code
_entity_poly.pdbx_strand_id
1 'polypeptide(L)'
;MDEPLEEADRIRAQSAGEVTSTHVDLRAYSSESLLYKRVFESVEFLNWEQGISQFVLHLDSFDEALLRIDSIANLLADELPRRPKDRLSIRIACRTAVWPSAILEAALRRIWGEAAAGVFELAPLRRRDVVAAAEVSGIGVESFFSELYSVNAVPFAIKPLTLNLLLSLFKKEGRLPRSVANIYFRGCLKLCEEQNPSRRDARKVEA
;
A
#
# COMPACT_ATOMS: atom_id res chain seq x y z
N MET A 1 1.12 0.42 -7.42
CA MET A 1 -0.30 0.11 -7.15
C MET A 1 -0.55 0.79 -5.83
N ASP A 2 -0.98 2.06 -5.89
CA ASP A 2 -1.17 2.90 -4.70
C ASP A 2 -2.54 2.59 -4.07
N GLU A 3 -2.67 1.38 -3.53
CA GLU A 3 -3.85 0.94 -2.78
C GLU A 3 -4.36 1.97 -1.75
N PRO A 4 -3.49 2.67 -0.98
CA PRO A 4 -3.98 3.62 0.02
C PRO A 4 -4.46 4.96 -0.55
N LEU A 5 -4.04 5.36 -1.76
CA LEU A 5 -4.64 6.49 -2.49
C LEU A 5 -6.04 6.13 -2.99
N GLU A 6 -6.19 4.95 -3.58
CA GLU A 6 -7.50 4.47 -4.07
C GLU A 6 -8.54 4.35 -2.96
N GLU A 7 -8.13 3.93 -1.75
CA GLU A 7 -9.04 3.80 -0.62
C GLU A 7 -9.48 5.16 -0.06
N ALA A 8 -8.56 6.14 0.03
CA ALA A 8 -8.90 7.49 0.44
C ALA A 8 -9.93 8.13 -0.52
N ASP A 9 -9.77 7.89 -1.82
CA ASP A 9 -10.70 8.35 -2.86
C ASP A 9 -12.05 7.62 -2.80
N ARG A 10 -12.07 6.31 -2.51
CA ARG A 10 -13.32 5.55 -2.29
C ARG A 10 -14.11 6.08 -1.10
N ILE A 11 -13.45 6.35 0.04
CA ILE A 11 -14.10 6.89 1.24
C ILE A 11 -14.72 8.26 0.94
N ARG A 12 -13.99 9.14 0.24
CA ARG A 12 -14.53 10.44 -0.19
C ARG A 12 -15.73 10.29 -1.13
N ALA A 13 -15.69 9.34 -2.06
CA ALA A 13 -16.76 9.10 -3.02
C ALA A 13 -18.04 8.49 -2.40
N GLN A 14 -17.91 7.70 -1.33
CA GLN A 14 -19.05 7.00 -0.70
C GLN A 14 -19.74 7.79 0.42
N SER A 15 -19.07 8.79 1.01
CA SER A 15 -19.51 9.34 2.32
C SER A 15 -20.35 10.61 2.28
N ALA A 16 -20.84 11.06 1.12
CA ALA A 16 -21.71 12.26 0.97
C ALA A 16 -21.27 13.52 1.75
N GLY A 17 -19.96 13.66 2.06
CA GLY A 17 -19.40 14.77 2.84
C GLY A 17 -19.30 14.57 4.37
N GLU A 18 -19.80 13.45 4.92
CA GLU A 18 -19.69 13.15 6.36
C GLU A 18 -18.29 12.68 6.80
N VAL A 19 -17.53 12.12 5.86
CA VAL A 19 -16.16 11.61 6.09
C VAL A 19 -15.20 12.26 5.11
N THR A 20 -14.17 12.89 5.64
CA THR A 20 -13.00 13.37 4.90
C THR A 20 -11.84 12.41 5.09
N SER A 21 -10.92 12.36 4.13
CA SER A 21 -9.74 11.49 4.23
C SER A 21 -8.53 12.19 3.64
N THR A 22 -7.33 11.86 4.11
CA THR A 22 -6.07 12.32 3.51
C THR A 22 -5.10 11.17 3.43
N HIS A 23 -4.44 11.07 2.28
CA HIS A 23 -3.35 10.13 2.04
C HIS A 23 -2.00 10.82 2.18
N VAL A 24 -1.08 10.17 2.90
CA VAL A 24 0.25 10.67 3.20
C VAL A 24 1.26 9.55 2.93
N ASP A 25 2.07 9.73 1.89
CA ASP A 25 3.23 8.86 1.65
C ASP A 25 4.42 9.33 2.50
N LEU A 26 4.81 8.52 3.49
CA LEU A 26 5.86 8.89 4.45
C LEU A 26 7.25 9.01 3.82
N ARG A 27 7.47 8.47 2.62
CA ARG A 27 8.72 8.64 1.86
C ARG A 27 8.97 10.07 1.44
N ALA A 28 7.92 10.89 1.32
CA ALA A 28 8.03 12.27 0.88
C ALA A 28 8.64 13.21 1.94
N TYR A 29 8.84 12.74 3.18
CA TYR A 29 9.23 13.57 4.31
C TYR A 29 10.62 13.25 4.81
N SER A 30 11.52 14.24 4.71
CA SER A 30 12.90 14.16 5.19
C SER A 30 13.12 14.72 6.59
N SER A 31 12.11 15.35 7.21
CA SER A 31 12.20 15.93 8.56
C SER A 31 10.86 15.87 9.32
N GLU A 32 10.92 15.76 10.64
CA GLU A 32 9.72 15.74 11.51
C GLU A 32 8.90 17.03 11.35
N SER A 33 9.57 18.18 11.24
CA SER A 33 8.89 19.47 11.03
C SER A 33 8.15 19.53 9.69
N LEU A 34 8.72 18.96 8.62
CA LEU A 34 8.06 18.92 7.31
C LEU A 34 6.84 18.00 7.35
N LEU A 35 6.99 16.82 7.96
CA LEU A 35 5.89 15.88 8.18
C LEU A 35 4.77 16.53 8.99
N TYR A 36 5.11 17.15 10.12
CA TYR A 36 4.16 17.86 10.98
C TYR A 36 3.38 18.92 10.21
N LYS A 37 4.09 19.81 9.53
CA LYS A 37 3.49 20.89 8.75
C LYS A 37 2.57 20.39 7.63
N ARG A 38 2.95 19.31 6.96
CA ARG A 38 2.21 18.79 5.81
C ARG A 38 1.04 17.90 6.19
N VAL A 39 1.01 17.37 7.41
CA VAL A 39 -0.08 16.55 7.92
C VAL A 39 -0.98 17.38 8.84
N PHE A 40 -0.45 17.81 9.98
CA PHE A 40 -1.21 18.44 11.06
C PHE A 40 -1.51 19.93 10.84
N GLU A 41 -0.74 20.62 9.99
CA GLU A 41 -1.02 22.01 9.58
C GLU A 41 -1.55 22.10 8.14
N SER A 42 -1.94 20.97 7.53
CA SER A 42 -2.60 20.99 6.23
C SER A 42 -3.98 21.66 6.32
N VAL A 43 -4.40 22.29 5.23
CA VAL A 43 -5.72 22.95 5.16
C VAL A 43 -6.83 21.93 5.41
N GLU A 44 -6.69 20.73 4.87
CA GLU A 44 -7.62 19.62 5.01
C GLU A 44 -7.75 19.18 6.48
N PHE A 45 -6.63 19.02 7.18
CA PHE A 45 -6.62 18.59 8.58
C PHE A 45 -7.19 19.69 9.49
N LEU A 46 -6.77 20.93 9.31
CA LEU A 46 -7.25 22.07 10.11
C LEU A 46 -8.76 22.32 9.90
N ASN A 47 -9.24 22.25 8.66
CA ASN A 47 -10.67 22.40 8.35
C ASN A 47 -11.50 21.29 9.00
N TRP A 48 -11.01 20.05 8.94
CA TRP A 48 -11.66 18.95 9.65
C TRP A 48 -11.64 19.17 11.17
N GLU A 49 -10.51 19.57 11.75
CA GLU A 49 -10.36 19.77 13.19
C GLU A 49 -11.32 20.82 13.73
N GLN A 50 -11.72 21.81 12.92
CA GLN A 50 -12.74 22.81 13.29
C GLN A 50 -14.18 22.41 12.92
N GLY A 51 -14.34 21.37 12.11
CA GLY A 51 -15.63 20.85 11.65
C GLY A 51 -16.21 19.75 12.53
N ILE A 52 -17.26 19.12 11.99
CA ILE A 52 -17.99 18.01 12.65
C ILE A 52 -17.86 16.67 11.91
N SER A 53 -17.17 16.64 10.76
CA SER A 53 -17.01 15.43 9.96
C SER A 53 -16.06 14.43 10.63
N GLN A 54 -16.16 13.18 10.20
CA GLN A 54 -15.17 12.15 10.48
C GLN A 54 -13.94 12.35 9.58
N PHE A 55 -12.75 12.00 10.06
CA PHE A 55 -11.51 12.06 9.26
C PHE A 55 -10.75 10.75 9.31
N VAL A 56 -10.30 10.30 8.14
CA VAL A 56 -9.43 9.12 8.02
C VAL A 56 -8.06 9.55 7.51
N LEU A 57 -7.04 9.39 8.34
CA LEU A 57 -5.65 9.62 7.97
C LEU A 57 -5.01 8.31 7.50
N HIS A 58 -4.61 8.25 6.23
CA HIS A 58 -3.89 7.12 5.65
C HIS A 58 -2.40 7.45 5.60
N LEU A 59 -1.59 6.74 6.38
CA LEU A 59 -0.14 6.84 6.40
C LEU A 59 0.43 5.62 5.67
N ASP A 60 1.05 5.84 4.53
CA ASP A 60 1.64 4.76 3.72
C ASP A 60 3.17 4.79 3.75
N SER A 61 3.77 3.65 3.41
CA SER A 61 5.22 3.49 3.24
C SER A 61 6.01 3.82 4.52
N PHE A 62 5.48 3.44 5.68
CA PHE A 62 6.07 3.76 6.98
C PHE A 62 7.48 3.19 7.17
N ASP A 63 7.74 1.98 6.67
CA ASP A 63 9.06 1.34 6.71
C ASP A 63 10.06 1.87 5.67
N GLU A 64 9.59 2.64 4.69
CA GLU A 64 10.42 3.24 3.63
C GLU A 64 10.67 4.74 3.87
N ALA A 65 10.23 5.29 5.01
CA ALA A 65 10.37 6.70 5.30
C ALA A 65 11.83 7.14 5.37
N LEU A 66 12.12 8.36 4.90
CA LEU A 66 13.47 8.95 4.98
C LEU A 66 13.85 9.31 6.43
N LEU A 67 12.84 9.60 7.24
CA LEU A 67 12.97 9.78 8.68
C LEU A 67 13.19 8.46 9.40
N ARG A 68 13.81 8.52 10.58
CA ARG A 68 13.84 7.36 11.48
C ARG A 68 12.40 6.99 11.87
N ILE A 69 12.11 5.69 11.82
CA ILE A 69 10.83 5.13 12.26
C ILE A 69 10.46 5.59 13.67
N ASP A 70 11.41 5.59 14.60
CA ASP A 70 11.16 6.05 15.98
C ASP A 70 10.77 7.52 16.04
N SER A 71 11.35 8.36 15.18
CA SER A 71 10.99 9.78 15.09
C SER A 71 9.53 9.96 14.65
N ILE A 72 9.11 9.22 13.62
CA ILE A 72 7.71 9.25 13.15
C ILE A 72 6.78 8.70 14.23
N ALA A 73 7.14 7.56 14.83
CA ALA A 73 6.36 6.91 15.88
C ALA A 73 6.14 7.84 17.07
N ASN A 74 7.19 8.52 17.56
CA ASN A 74 7.09 9.47 18.66
C ASN A 74 6.24 10.70 18.27
N LEU A 75 6.46 11.28 17.09
CA LEU A 75 5.67 12.40 16.60
C LEU A 75 4.16 12.06 16.60
N LEU A 76 3.79 10.90 16.04
CA LEU A 76 2.40 10.45 16.01
C LEU A 76 1.87 10.17 17.42
N ALA A 77 2.65 9.48 18.27
CA ALA A 77 2.27 9.17 19.64
C ALA A 77 2.02 10.42 20.50
N ASP A 78 2.73 11.51 20.21
CA ASP A 78 2.59 12.79 20.89
C ASP A 78 1.43 13.63 20.34
N GLU A 79 1.27 13.69 19.02
CA GLU A 79 0.30 14.59 18.38
C GLU A 79 -1.13 14.07 18.38
N LEU A 80 -1.33 12.77 18.12
CA LEU A 80 -2.66 12.19 17.98
C LEU A 80 -3.55 12.31 19.23
N PRO A 81 -3.05 12.13 20.47
CA PRO A 81 -3.87 12.31 21.68
C PRO A 81 -4.42 13.73 21.86
N ARG A 82 -3.82 14.74 21.21
CA ARG A 82 -4.23 16.15 21.29
C ARG A 82 -5.43 16.46 20.38
N ARG A 83 -5.86 15.49 19.56
CA ARG A 83 -6.85 15.68 18.50
C ARG A 83 -8.21 15.10 18.91
N PRO A 84 -9.30 15.49 18.22
CA PRO A 84 -10.64 14.94 18.42
C PRO A 84 -10.73 13.44 18.02
N LYS A 85 -10.29 12.56 18.93
CA LYS A 85 -10.15 11.10 18.69
C LYS A 85 -11.44 10.39 18.30
N ASP A 86 -12.59 10.86 18.78
CA ASP A 86 -13.91 10.25 18.49
C ASP A 86 -14.35 10.45 17.03
N ARG A 87 -13.65 11.33 16.30
CA ARG A 87 -13.88 11.59 14.88
C ARG A 87 -12.62 11.45 14.02
N LEU A 88 -11.58 10.83 14.56
CA LEU A 88 -10.32 10.56 13.88
C LEU A 88 -10.10 9.05 13.79
N SER A 89 -9.90 8.55 12.58
CA SER A 89 -9.44 7.20 12.29
C SER A 89 -8.09 7.24 11.59
N ILE A 90 -7.25 6.25 11.84
CA ILE A 90 -5.92 6.16 11.24
C ILE A 90 -5.71 4.78 10.66
N ARG A 91 -5.12 4.73 9.46
CA ARG A 91 -4.64 3.50 8.82
C ARG A 91 -3.18 3.67 8.49
N ILE A 92 -2.34 2.74 8.95
CA ILE A 92 -0.89 2.79 8.74
C ILE A 92 -0.47 1.53 7.98
N ALA A 93 0.17 1.71 6.83
CA ALA A 93 0.78 0.62 6.08
C ALA A 93 2.28 0.58 6.36
N CYS A 94 2.77 -0.60 6.77
CA CYS A 94 4.16 -0.83 7.16
C CYS A 94 4.52 -2.30 6.90
N ARG A 95 5.77 -2.58 6.52
CA ARG A 95 6.30 -3.95 6.53
C ARG A 95 6.42 -4.50 7.95
N THR A 96 6.02 -5.75 8.15
CA THR A 96 5.96 -6.44 9.45
C THR A 96 7.25 -6.34 10.27
N ALA A 97 8.42 -6.40 9.63
CA ALA A 97 9.72 -6.37 10.31
C ALA A 97 10.08 -5.01 10.95
N VAL A 98 9.33 -3.96 10.63
CA VAL A 98 9.70 -2.56 10.89
C VAL A 98 8.64 -1.84 11.74
N TRP A 99 7.61 -2.56 12.18
CA TRP A 99 6.51 -1.99 12.95
C TRP A 99 6.92 -1.61 14.39
N PRO A 100 6.80 -0.34 14.81
CA PRO A 100 7.24 0.14 16.12
C PRO A 100 6.19 -0.14 17.22
N SER A 101 6.03 -1.41 17.59
CA SER A 101 4.99 -1.86 18.53
C SER A 101 5.10 -1.24 19.93
N ALA A 102 6.32 -1.06 20.45
CA ALA A 102 6.52 -0.54 21.81
C ALA A 102 6.05 0.91 21.99
N ILE A 103 6.15 1.74 20.94
CA ILE A 103 5.84 3.17 21.02
C ILE A 103 4.49 3.45 20.34
N LEU A 104 4.38 3.17 19.04
CA LEU A 104 3.24 3.61 18.25
C LEU A 104 2.01 2.76 18.55
N GLU A 105 2.11 1.44 18.52
CA GLU A 105 0.97 0.57 18.81
C GLU A 105 0.44 0.77 20.22
N ALA A 106 1.32 0.87 21.21
CA ALA A 106 0.96 1.20 22.59
C ALA A 106 0.23 2.56 22.69
N ALA A 107 0.71 3.58 21.96
CA ALA A 107 0.05 4.89 21.91
C ALA A 107 -1.33 4.81 21.24
N LEU A 108 -1.47 4.11 20.12
CA LEU A 108 -2.74 3.93 19.41
C LEU A 108 -3.77 3.21 20.29
N ARG A 109 -3.37 2.13 20.99
CA ARG A 109 -4.24 1.42 21.95
C ARG A 109 -4.64 2.30 23.13
N ARG A 110 -3.77 3.19 23.60
CA ARG A 110 -4.10 4.16 24.66
C ARG A 110 -5.11 5.21 24.18
N ILE A 111 -5.05 5.63 22.92
CA ILE A 111 -5.95 6.67 22.37
C ILE A 111 -7.34 6.08 22.09
N TRP A 112 -7.43 4.96 21.37
CA TRP A 112 -8.70 4.39 20.89
C TRP A 112 -9.19 3.17 21.68
N GLY A 113 -8.35 2.57 22.53
CA GLY A 113 -8.66 1.35 23.27
C GLY A 113 -8.27 0.06 22.50
N GLU A 114 -8.12 -1.02 23.25
CA GLU A 114 -7.69 -2.34 22.75
C GLU A 114 -8.60 -2.90 21.64
N ALA A 115 -9.90 -2.62 21.69
CA ALA A 115 -10.85 -3.15 20.71
C ALA A 115 -10.84 -2.38 19.37
N ALA A 116 -10.38 -1.12 19.37
CA ALA A 116 -10.43 -0.24 18.20
C ALA A 116 -9.06 -0.02 17.55
N ALA A 117 -7.96 -0.36 18.23
CA ALA A 117 -6.61 -0.31 17.68
C ALA A 117 -6.05 -1.73 17.47
N GLY A 118 -5.96 -2.15 16.21
CA GLY A 118 -5.46 -3.48 15.84
C GLY A 118 -4.30 -3.43 14.85
N VAL A 119 -3.41 -4.41 14.93
CA VAL A 119 -2.36 -4.67 13.93
C VAL A 119 -2.78 -5.90 13.13
N PHE A 120 -2.82 -5.75 11.82
CA PHE A 120 -3.27 -6.79 10.90
C PHE A 120 -2.19 -7.09 9.88
N GLU A 121 -2.02 -8.36 9.55
CA GLU A 121 -1.11 -8.80 8.48
C GLU A 121 -1.92 -9.15 7.23
N LEU A 122 -1.45 -8.68 6.07
CA LEU A 122 -2.04 -9.06 4.78
C LEU A 122 -1.71 -10.53 4.48
N ALA A 123 -2.74 -11.38 4.57
CA ALA A 123 -2.63 -12.78 4.24
C ALA A 123 -2.32 -12.99 2.75
N PRO A 124 -1.64 -14.10 2.38
CA PRO A 124 -1.47 -14.48 0.98
C PRO A 124 -2.80 -14.62 0.24
N LEU A 125 -2.76 -14.39 -1.07
CA LEU A 125 -3.91 -14.60 -1.95
C LEU A 125 -4.39 -16.05 -1.89
N ARG A 126 -5.70 -16.23 -1.82
CA ARG A 126 -6.33 -17.56 -1.86
C ARG A 126 -6.48 -17.98 -3.31
N ARG A 127 -6.73 -19.28 -3.52
CA ARG A 127 -7.02 -19.85 -4.84
C ARG A 127 -8.07 -19.03 -5.61
N ARG A 128 -9.19 -18.69 -4.98
CA ARG A 128 -10.27 -17.90 -5.61
C ARG A 128 -9.83 -16.51 -6.05
N ASP A 129 -8.90 -15.90 -5.33
CA ASP A 129 -8.39 -14.56 -5.66
C ASP A 129 -7.48 -14.65 -6.91
N VAL A 130 -6.70 -15.74 -7.04
CA VAL A 130 -5.91 -16.05 -8.25
C VAL A 130 -6.80 -16.35 -9.46
N VAL A 131 -7.89 -17.10 -9.26
CA VAL A 131 -8.90 -17.37 -10.29
C VAL A 131 -9.50 -16.06 -10.80
N ALA A 132 -9.99 -15.20 -9.90
CA ALA A 132 -10.57 -13.91 -10.26
C ALA A 132 -9.58 -13.03 -11.02
N ALA A 133 -8.30 -12.99 -10.61
CA ALA A 133 -7.27 -12.23 -11.30
C ALA A 133 -6.99 -12.77 -12.72
N ALA A 134 -7.02 -14.09 -12.92
CA ALA A 134 -6.87 -14.70 -14.24
C ALA A 134 -8.06 -14.39 -15.16
N GLU A 135 -9.29 -14.48 -14.65
CA GLU A 135 -10.51 -14.16 -15.39
C GLU A 135 -10.54 -12.70 -15.84
N VAL A 136 -10.27 -11.75 -14.93
CA VAL A 136 -10.16 -10.32 -15.26
C VAL A 136 -9.06 -10.05 -16.29
N SER A 137 -8.00 -10.87 -16.29
CA SER A 137 -6.91 -10.76 -17.26
C SER A 137 -7.22 -11.39 -18.62
N GLY A 138 -8.37 -12.05 -18.77
CA GLY A 138 -8.76 -12.80 -19.98
C GLY A 138 -7.94 -14.08 -20.20
N ILE A 139 -7.43 -14.68 -19.12
CA ILE A 139 -6.59 -15.88 -19.13
C ILE A 139 -7.45 -17.10 -18.79
N GLY A 140 -7.27 -18.19 -19.54
CA GLY A 140 -7.90 -19.47 -19.23
C GLY A 140 -7.40 -20.01 -17.89
N VAL A 141 -8.31 -20.15 -16.91
CA VAL A 141 -7.99 -20.57 -15.54
C VAL A 141 -7.30 -21.93 -15.53
N GLU A 142 -7.89 -22.95 -16.17
CA GLU A 142 -7.35 -24.31 -16.15
C GLU A 142 -5.96 -24.41 -16.81
N SER A 143 -5.75 -23.75 -17.94
CA SER A 143 -4.45 -23.75 -18.62
C SER A 143 -3.37 -23.03 -17.82
N PHE A 144 -3.73 -21.91 -17.19
CA PHE A 144 -2.80 -21.18 -16.32
C PHE A 144 -2.44 -21.99 -15.05
N PHE A 145 -3.42 -22.63 -14.42
CA PHE A 145 -3.18 -23.45 -13.24
C PHE A 145 -2.33 -24.68 -13.56
N SER A 146 -2.56 -25.33 -14.71
CA SER A 146 -1.71 -26.42 -15.19
C SER A 146 -0.25 -26.00 -15.29
N GLU A 147 0.03 -24.81 -15.83
CA GLU A 147 1.39 -24.27 -15.89
C GLU A 147 1.94 -23.93 -14.50
N LEU A 148 1.15 -23.30 -13.62
CA LEU A 148 1.59 -22.99 -12.26
C LEU A 148 2.07 -24.22 -11.51
N TYR A 149 1.38 -25.35 -11.68
CA TYR A 149 1.77 -26.63 -11.08
C TYR A 149 2.98 -27.24 -11.77
N SER A 150 3.03 -27.24 -13.10
CA SER A 150 4.13 -27.85 -13.85
C SER A 150 5.50 -27.22 -13.54
N VAL A 151 5.52 -25.91 -13.26
CA VAL A 151 6.76 -25.18 -12.92
C VAL A 151 6.93 -24.85 -11.43
N ASN A 152 6.07 -25.39 -10.55
CA ASN A 152 6.07 -25.14 -9.10
C ASN A 152 6.00 -23.64 -8.72
N ALA A 153 5.23 -22.84 -9.46
CA ALA A 153 5.14 -21.39 -9.30
C ALA A 153 4.03 -20.92 -8.33
N VAL A 154 3.35 -21.83 -7.64
CA VAL A 154 2.30 -21.49 -6.66
C VAL A 154 2.78 -20.48 -5.59
N PRO A 155 3.99 -20.59 -5.00
CA PRO A 155 4.48 -19.60 -4.03
C PRO A 155 4.56 -18.16 -4.58
N PHE A 156 4.69 -18.01 -5.90
CA PHE A 156 4.66 -16.71 -6.58
C PHE A 156 3.22 -16.27 -6.86
N ALA A 157 2.31 -17.20 -7.14
CA ALA A 157 0.90 -16.88 -7.42
C ALA A 157 0.14 -16.38 -6.18
N ILE A 158 0.57 -16.73 -4.96
CA ILE A 158 -0.09 -16.29 -3.72
C ILE A 158 0.32 -14.89 -3.26
N LYS A 159 1.19 -14.19 -4.00
CA LYS A 159 1.62 -12.81 -3.72
C LYS A 159 1.19 -11.91 -4.89
N PRO A 160 0.45 -10.79 -4.65
CA PRO A 160 -0.12 -9.98 -5.72
C PRO A 160 0.88 -9.53 -6.78
N LEU A 161 2.05 -9.03 -6.36
CA LEU A 161 3.08 -8.54 -7.27
C LEU A 161 3.59 -9.62 -8.24
N THR A 162 3.92 -10.79 -7.71
CA THR A 162 4.43 -11.90 -8.52
C THR A 162 3.33 -12.62 -9.27
N LEU A 163 2.09 -12.59 -8.80
CA LEU A 163 0.93 -13.02 -9.58
C LEU A 163 0.78 -12.16 -10.85
N ASN A 164 0.85 -10.84 -10.73
CA ASN A 164 0.80 -9.94 -11.89
C ASN A 164 1.92 -10.23 -12.91
N LEU A 165 3.13 -10.54 -12.43
CA LEU A 165 4.22 -11.00 -13.29
C LEU A 165 3.83 -12.28 -14.03
N LEU A 166 3.36 -13.31 -13.32
CA LEU A 166 2.97 -14.61 -13.90
C LEU A 166 1.86 -14.47 -14.93
N LEU A 167 0.80 -13.71 -14.62
CA LEU A 167 -0.30 -13.44 -15.54
C LEU A 167 0.21 -12.71 -16.79
N SER A 168 1.08 -11.71 -16.64
CA SER A 168 1.64 -10.98 -17.78
C SER A 168 2.51 -11.85 -18.68
N LEU A 169 3.32 -12.75 -18.11
CA LEU A 169 4.15 -13.68 -18.86
C LEU A 169 3.29 -14.71 -19.60
N PHE A 170 2.32 -15.30 -18.91
CA PHE A 170 1.41 -16.29 -19.49
C PHE A 170 0.56 -15.68 -20.61
N LYS A 171 0.00 -14.47 -20.41
CA LYS A 171 -0.78 -13.77 -21.44
C LYS A 171 0.02 -13.50 -22.71
N LYS A 172 1.32 -13.24 -22.59
CA LYS A 172 2.21 -12.94 -23.72
C LYS A 172 2.65 -14.19 -24.47
N GLU A 173 2.96 -15.27 -23.75
CA GLU A 173 3.64 -16.44 -24.32
C GLU A 173 2.78 -17.70 -24.37
N GLY A 174 1.60 -17.68 -23.77
CA GLY A 174 0.70 -18.84 -23.63
C GLY A 174 1.22 -19.93 -22.69
N ARG A 175 2.36 -19.71 -22.03
CA ARG A 175 3.03 -20.64 -21.11
C ARG A 175 3.89 -19.90 -20.10
N LEU A 176 4.26 -20.56 -19.01
CA LEU A 176 5.20 -19.99 -18.04
C LEU A 176 6.65 -20.38 -18.37
N PRO A 177 7.64 -19.58 -17.94
CA PRO A 177 9.05 -19.98 -18.01
C PRO A 177 9.29 -21.28 -17.25
N ARG A 178 10.21 -22.11 -17.76
CA ARG A 178 10.42 -23.51 -17.35
C ARG A 178 10.81 -23.76 -15.89
N SER A 179 11.11 -22.70 -15.12
CA SER A 179 11.48 -22.82 -13.71
C SER A 179 11.19 -21.52 -12.97
N VAL A 180 11.02 -21.64 -11.65
CA VAL A 180 10.91 -20.49 -10.74
C VAL A 180 12.11 -19.54 -10.86
N ALA A 181 13.33 -20.07 -11.04
CA ALA A 181 14.52 -19.26 -11.24
C ALA A 181 14.42 -18.40 -12.52
N ASN A 182 13.90 -18.96 -13.62
CA ASN A 182 13.68 -18.21 -14.85
C ASN A 182 12.54 -17.19 -14.72
N ILE A 183 11.48 -17.53 -13.98
CA ILE A 183 10.39 -16.58 -13.65
C ILE A 183 10.96 -15.39 -12.88
N TYR A 184 11.75 -15.65 -11.83
CA TYR A 184 12.36 -14.62 -11.01
C TYR A 184 13.33 -13.75 -11.82
N PHE A 185 14.21 -14.37 -12.62
CA PHE A 185 15.14 -13.66 -13.50
C PHE A 185 14.41 -12.73 -14.47
N ARG A 186 13.34 -13.20 -15.11
CA ARG A 186 12.51 -12.36 -15.99
C ARG A 186 11.78 -11.26 -15.23
N GLY A 187 11.34 -11.54 -14.00
CA GLY A 187 10.81 -10.53 -13.10
C GLY A 187 11.81 -9.41 -12.84
N CYS A 188 13.05 -9.75 -12.47
CA CYS A 188 14.12 -8.79 -12.27
C CYS A 188 14.42 -7.98 -13.54
N LEU A 189 14.52 -8.62 -14.70
CA LEU A 189 14.71 -7.91 -15.97
C LEU A 189 13.60 -6.90 -16.24
N LYS A 190 12.33 -7.29 -16.01
CA LYS A 190 11.18 -6.39 -16.18
C LYS A 190 11.21 -5.19 -15.23
N LEU A 191 11.73 -5.38 -14.02
CA LEU A 191 11.93 -4.28 -13.05
C LEU A 191 13.07 -3.34 -13.46
N CYS A 192 14.01 -3.80 -14.29
CA CYS A 192 15.06 -2.95 -14.87
C CYS A 192 14.59 -2.15 -16.09
N GLU A 193 13.43 -2.46 -16.67
CA GLU A 193 12.85 -1.67 -17.76
C GLU A 193 12.33 -0.34 -17.23
N GLU A 194 12.53 0.76 -17.97
CA GLU A 194 11.95 2.05 -17.61
C GLU A 194 10.42 1.98 -17.78
N GLN A 195 9.71 1.93 -16.65
CA GLN A 195 8.24 1.83 -16.60
C GLN A 195 7.56 3.20 -16.53
N ASN A 196 8.29 4.29 -16.23
CA ASN A 196 7.71 5.62 -16.10
C ASN A 196 7.45 6.26 -17.48
N PRO A 197 6.17 6.52 -17.86
CA PRO A 197 5.85 7.07 -19.18
C PRO A 197 6.55 8.40 -19.47
N SER A 198 6.61 9.29 -18.47
CA SER A 198 7.26 10.61 -18.61
C SER A 198 8.74 10.49 -18.96
N ARG A 199 9.45 9.52 -18.39
CA ARG A 199 10.88 9.28 -18.68
C ARG A 199 11.10 8.56 -20.01
N ARG A 200 10.17 7.70 -20.43
CA ARG A 200 10.21 7.05 -21.76
C ARG A 200 10.00 8.06 -22.88
N ASP A 201 9.09 9.00 -22.69
CA ASP A 201 8.77 10.01 -23.70
C ASP A 201 9.89 11.04 -23.82
N ALA A 202 10.51 11.44 -22.71
CA ALA A 202 11.70 12.30 -22.73
C ALA A 202 12.86 11.68 -23.54
N ARG A 203 13.09 10.37 -23.43
CA ARG A 203 14.11 9.65 -24.22
C ARG A 203 13.79 9.52 -25.71
N LYS A 204 12.54 9.68 -26.13
CA LYS A 204 12.15 9.61 -27.55
C LYS A 204 12.36 10.93 -28.30
N VAL A 205 12.50 12.05 -27.58
CA VAL A 205 12.71 13.38 -28.18
C VAL A 205 14.19 13.59 -28.55
N GLU A 206 15.10 12.78 -28.01
CA GLU A 206 16.55 12.86 -28.24
C GLU A 206 17.09 11.84 -29.25
N ALA A 207 16.23 11.09 -29.95
CA ALA A 207 16.60 10.05 -30.92
C ALA A 207 16.27 10.42 -32.37
#